data_AF-A0A355S3I0-F1
#
_entry.id   AF-A0A355S3I0-F1
#
_cell.length_a   1.000
_cell.length_b   1.000
_cell.length_c   1.000
_cell.angle_alpha   90.00
_cell.angle_beta   90.00
_cell.angle_gamma   90.00
#
_symmetry.space_group_name_H-M   'P 1'
#
loop_
_entity.id
_entity.type
_entity.pdbx_description
1 polymer ?
#
loop_
_entity_poly.entity_id
_entity_poly.type
_entity_poly.pdbx_seq_one_letter_code
_entity_poly.pdbx_strand_id
1 'polypeptide(L)' 'SDCMMGKKGDKLTAHEFHKSISDVKGPMLYSIKKTMGNGTWECGYSYKNVLAGYPHINFLGNMNAFLSMLDYVEHHKRR' A
#
# COMPACT_ATOMS: atom_id res chain seq x y z
N SER A 1 0.19 4.50 -8.07
CA SER A 1 -0.39 5.87 -8.04
C SER A 1 -0.19 6.45 -6.66
N ASP A 2 -0.48 7.72 -6.44
CA ASP A 2 -0.49 8.30 -5.09
C ASP A 2 -1.63 7.69 -4.28
N CYS A 3 -1.43 7.47 -2.99
CA CYS A 3 -2.43 6.95 -2.06
C CYS A 3 -2.16 7.45 -0.63
N MET A 4 -3.00 7.06 0.34
CA MET A 4 -2.80 7.48 1.74
C MET A 4 -1.43 7.07 2.33
N MET A 5 -0.80 6.01 1.80
CA MET A 5 0.50 5.53 2.28
C MET A 5 1.70 6.26 1.66
N GLY A 6 1.49 7.18 0.71
CA GLY A 6 2.56 7.96 0.08
C GLY A 6 2.33 8.26 -1.40
N LYS A 7 3.36 8.81 -2.04
CA LYS A 7 3.36 9.16 -3.47
C LYS A 7 3.87 8.01 -4.31
N LYS A 8 3.54 8.03 -5.61
CA LYS A 8 4.08 7.07 -6.58
C LYS A 8 5.61 7.10 -6.55
N GLY A 9 6.22 5.95 -6.27
CA GLY A 9 7.67 5.78 -6.23
C GLY A 9 8.24 5.66 -4.82
N ASP A 10 7.46 6.01 -3.79
CA ASP A 10 7.83 5.75 -2.41
C ASP A 10 7.97 4.24 -2.16
N LYS A 11 8.93 3.87 -1.32
CA LYS A 11 9.23 2.47 -1.00
C LYS A 11 8.81 2.17 0.42
N LEU A 12 8.12 1.05 0.59
CA LEU A 12 7.67 0.54 1.87
C LEU A 12 8.33 -0.82 2.15
N THR A 13 8.63 -1.07 3.42
CA THR A 13 8.93 -2.41 3.91
C THR A 13 7.65 -3.08 4.37
N ALA A 14 7.48 -4.35 4.02
CA ALA A 14 6.27 -5.10 4.31
C ALA A 14 6.60 -6.56 4.59
N HIS A 15 5.70 -7.24 5.29
CA HIS A 15 5.67 -8.69 5.35
C HIS A 15 4.49 -9.21 4.52
N GLU A 16 4.77 -10.13 3.62
CA GLU A 16 3.78 -10.69 2.71
C GLU A 16 3.96 -12.20 2.61
N PHE A 17 2.90 -12.95 2.91
CA PHE A 17 2.93 -14.40 2.94
C PHE A 17 1.65 -15.04 2.36
N HIS A 18 0.74 -14.25 1.81
CA HIS A 18 -0.44 -14.77 1.16
C HIS A 18 -0.09 -15.44 -0.17
N LYS A 19 -0.71 -16.59 -0.43
CA LYS A 19 -0.62 -17.31 -1.71
C LYS A 19 -1.85 -17.13 -2.59
N SER A 20 -2.92 -16.56 -2.02
CA SER A 20 -4.14 -16.24 -2.74
C SER A 20 -3.91 -15.10 -3.71
N ILE A 21 -4.66 -15.11 -4.83
CA ILE A 21 -4.63 -14.07 -5.85
C ILE A 21 -5.95 -13.31 -5.77
N SER A 22 -5.87 -11.98 -5.76
CA SER A 22 -7.05 -11.13 -5.84
C SER A 22 -7.43 -10.88 -7.31
N ASP A 23 -8.62 -11.31 -7.72
CA ASP A 23 -9.18 -10.99 -9.05
C ASP A 23 -9.88 -9.62 -9.02
N VAL A 24 -9.09 -8.56 -8.90
CA VAL A 24 -9.60 -7.19 -8.89
C VAL A 24 -9.33 -6.54 -10.24
N LYS A 25 -10.41 -6.10 -10.90
CA LYS A 25 -10.34 -5.38 -12.17
C LYS A 25 -10.07 -3.91 -11.91
N GLY A 26 -8.82 -3.48 -12.03
CA GLY A 26 -8.40 -2.08 -11.84
C GLY A 26 -6.89 -1.91 -11.76
N PRO A 27 -6.40 -0.65 -11.76
CA PRO A 27 -4.97 -0.39 -11.60
C PRO A 27 -4.49 -0.80 -10.21
N MET A 28 -3.42 -1.58 -10.16
CA MET A 28 -2.77 -2.00 -8.91
C MET A 28 -1.94 -0.87 -8.31
N LEU A 29 -1.94 -0.76 -6.99
CA LEU A 29 -1.26 0.34 -6.27
C LEU A 29 0.20 0.04 -5.95
N TYR A 30 0.52 -1.23 -5.68
CA TYR A 30 1.83 -1.67 -5.22
C TYR A 30 2.46 -2.59 -6.24
N SER A 31 3.74 -2.32 -6.52
CA SER A 31 4.65 -3.30 -7.13
C SER A 31 5.48 -3.90 -6.01
N ILE A 32 5.33 -5.20 -5.77
CA ILE A 32 6.02 -5.90 -4.70
C ILE A 32 7.21 -6.65 -5.27
N LYS A 33 8.32 -6.59 -4.53
CA LYS A 33 9.52 -7.35 -4.79
C LYS A 33 9.92 -8.08 -3.52
N LYS A 34 10.13 -9.39 -3.61
CA LYS A 34 10.73 -10.14 -2.51
C LYS A 34 12.14 -9.65 -2.24
N THR A 35 12.46 -9.49 -0.96
CA THR A 35 13.84 -9.19 -0.53
C THR A 35 14.79 -10.32 -0.89
N MET A 36 14.31 -11.57 -0.83
CA MET A 36 15.06 -12.77 -1.18
C MET A 36 14.49 -13.42 -2.45
N GLY A 37 15.34 -13.61 -3.46
CA GLY A 37 14.98 -14.17 -4.75
C GLY A 37 14.36 -13.14 -5.73
N ASN A 38 13.74 -13.66 -6.80
CA ASN A 38 13.28 -12.84 -7.94
C ASN A 38 11.75 -12.71 -8.03
N GLY A 39 11.02 -13.06 -6.96
CA GLY A 39 9.56 -13.00 -6.98
C GLY A 39 9.04 -11.57 -6.96
N THR A 40 8.27 -11.21 -7.97
CA THR A 40 7.58 -9.92 -8.07
C THR A 40 6.11 -10.12 -8.45
N TRP A 41 5.23 -9.32 -7.89
CA TRP A 41 3.81 -9.27 -8.27
C TRP A 41 3.26 -7.87 -8.01
N GLU A 42 2.14 -7.58 -8.62
CA GLU A 42 1.40 -6.36 -8.36
C GLU A 42 0.21 -6.68 -7.47
N CYS A 43 -0.12 -5.76 -6.56
CA CYS A 43 -1.35 -5.87 -5.79
C CYS A 43 -1.81 -4.49 -5.31
N GLY A 44 -2.87 -4.52 -4.50
CA GLY A 44 -3.37 -3.35 -3.82
C GLY A 44 -4.41 -2.64 -4.65
N TYR A 45 -5.49 -2.23 -4.00
CA TYR A 45 -6.64 -1.62 -4.63
C TYR A 45 -7.13 -0.48 -3.76
N SER A 46 -7.51 0.63 -4.39
CA SER A 46 -8.19 1.72 -3.72
C SER A 46 -9.58 1.92 -4.27
N TYR A 47 -10.51 2.21 -3.35
CA TYR A 47 -11.86 2.63 -3.70
C TYR A 47 -12.32 3.68 -2.69
N LYS A 48 -12.53 4.92 -3.16
CA LYS A 48 -12.78 6.08 -2.31
C LYS A 48 -11.66 6.23 -1.26
N ASN A 49 -12.00 6.18 0.03
CA ASN A 49 -11.06 6.24 1.14
C ASN A 49 -10.62 4.85 1.64
N VAL A 50 -10.99 3.77 0.95
CA VAL A 50 -10.53 2.41 1.26
C VAL A 50 -9.24 2.14 0.51
N LEU A 51 -8.26 1.62 1.23
CA LEU A 51 -7.03 1.06 0.68
C LEU A 51 -6.94 -0.40 1.14
N ALA A 52 -6.95 -1.31 0.19
CA ALA A 52 -6.82 -2.74 0.43
C ALA A 52 -5.53 -3.25 -0.21
N GLY A 53 -4.89 -4.22 0.41
CA GLY A 53 -3.70 -4.88 -0.11
C GLY A 53 -3.31 -6.03 0.81
N TYR A 54 -2.66 -7.04 0.25
CA TYR A 54 -2.12 -8.14 1.03
C TYR A 54 -0.93 -7.75 1.94
N PRO A 55 -0.07 -6.75 1.60
CA PRO A 55 1.15 -6.53 2.38
C PRO A 55 0.83 -6.02 3.77
N HIS A 56 1.36 -6.70 4.78
CA HIS A 56 1.30 -6.24 6.15
C HIS A 56 2.35 -5.15 6.35
N ILE A 57 1.90 -3.92 6.58
CA ILE A 57 2.77 -2.76 6.81
C ILE A 57 2.84 -2.47 8.30
N ASN A 58 4.06 -2.40 8.83
CA ASN A 58 4.32 -1.88 10.16
C ASN A 58 4.67 -0.38 10.05
N PHE A 59 3.88 0.49 10.71
CA PHE A 59 4.09 1.93 10.69
C PHE A 59 5.39 2.38 11.36
N LEU A 60 5.86 1.68 12.40
CA LEU A 60 7.13 2.03 13.03
C LEU A 60 8.33 1.84 12.08
N GLY A 61 8.23 0.86 11.17
CA GLY A 61 9.22 0.64 10.11
C GLY A 61 8.99 1.51 8.86
N ASN A 62 7.89 2.25 8.78
CA ASN A 62 7.46 3.03 7.62
C ASN A 62 6.87 4.37 8.06
N MET A 63 7.63 5.16 8.83
CA MET A 63 7.11 6.38 9.48
C MET A 63 6.57 7.41 8.48
N ASN A 64 7.20 7.56 7.31
CA ASN A 64 6.71 8.47 6.26
C ASN A 64 5.31 8.07 5.75
N ALA A 65 5.05 6.76 5.65
CA ALA A 65 3.74 6.27 5.23
C ALA A 65 2.68 6.53 6.30
N PHE A 66 3.06 6.40 7.59
CA PHE A 66 2.19 6.73 8.70
C PHE A 66 1.82 8.22 8.70
N LEU A 67 2.80 9.11 8.56
CA LEU A 67 2.55 10.55 8.49
C LEU A 67 1.70 10.92 7.27
N SER A 68 2.00 10.35 6.09
CA SER A 68 1.17 10.50 4.89
C SER A 68 -0.28 10.07 5.13
N MET A 69 -0.51 8.99 5.87
CA MET A 69 -1.85 8.52 6.18
C MET A 69 -2.58 9.50 7.11
N LEU A 70 -1.91 10.03 8.13
CA LEU A 70 -2.49 11.04 9.02
C LEU A 70 -2.86 12.32 8.27
N ASP A 71 -1.97 12.80 7.41
CA ASP A 71 -2.23 13.96 6.54
C ASP A 71 -3.43 13.69 5.62
N TYR A 72 -3.47 12.51 4.99
CA TYR A 72 -4.60 12.10 4.14
C TYR A 72 -5.91 12.14 4.94
N VAL A 73 -5.93 11.59 6.15
CA VAL A 73 -7.12 11.58 7.00
C VAL A 73 -7.55 13.01 7.35
N GLU A 74 -6.63 13.88 7.75
CA GLU A 74 -6.94 15.27 8.12
C GLU A 74 -7.64 16.02 6.98
N HIS A 75 -7.18 15.84 5.74
CA HIS A 75 -7.76 16.50 4.56
C HIS A 75 -9.12 15.92 4.13
N HIS A 76 -9.48 14.72 4.60
CA HIS A 76 -10.72 14.04 4.23
C HIS A 76 -11.74 13.95 5.38
N LYS A 77 -11.45 14.57 6.52
CA LYS A 77 -12.43 14.72 7.61
C LYS A 77 -13.60 15.56 7.11
N ARG A 78 -14.83 15.05 7.28
CA ARG A 78 -16.03 15.88 7.11
C ARG A 78 -16.04 16.92 8.23
N ARG A 79 -16.22 18.19 7.85
CA ARG A 79 -16.52 19.27 8.80
C ARG A 79 -17.95 19.11 9.32
#